data_AF-A0A3D4ZTD9-F1
#
_entry.id   AF-A0A3D4ZTD9-F1
#
_cell.length_a   1.000
_cell.length_b   1.000
_cell.length_c   1.000
_cell.angle_alpha   90.00
_cell.angle_beta   90.00
_cell.angle_gamma   90.00
#
_symmetry.space_group_name_H-M   'P 1'
#
loop_
_entity.id
_entity.type
_entity.pdbx_description
1 polymer ?
#
loop_
_entity_poly.entity_id
_entity_poly.type
_entity_poly.pdbx_seq_one_letter_code
_entity_poly.pdbx_strand_id
1 'polypeptide(L)'
;MRYLHGAVSYPDGACYFRVMPGMTAACCIEFLRGLLEQFPQREIRVILDSAPGHHNHAMTKFLKQNPRLQLQYQPTYAPWTNPVERVWQEMRRAVTHCHDLPHLGAVLSTALSWCQRFAATPERVRRLASFQGAQHS
;
A
#
# COMPACT_ATOMS: atom_id res chain seq x y z
N MET A 1 -18.90 3.07 2.35
CA MET A 1 -17.64 3.83 2.41
C MET A 1 -16.62 3.13 1.50
N ARG A 2 -15.74 3.86 0.81
CA ARG A 2 -14.71 3.27 -0.09
C ARG A 2 -13.32 3.62 0.44
N TYR A 3 -12.37 2.70 0.30
CA TYR A 3 -11.01 2.83 0.81
C TYR A 3 -10.02 2.56 -0.31
N LEU A 4 -8.95 3.35 -0.40
CA LEU A 4 -7.86 3.11 -1.34
C LEU A 4 -6.78 2.30 -0.63
N HIS A 5 -6.57 1.07 -1.10
CA HIS A 5 -5.45 0.22 -0.68
C HIS A 5 -4.31 0.40 -1.67
N GLY A 6 -3.06 0.37 -1.18
CA GLY A 6 -1.89 0.60 -2.01
C GLY A 6 -0.66 -0.11 -1.48
N ALA A 7 0.12 -0.66 -2.40
CA ALA A 7 1.43 -1.24 -2.17
C ALA A 7 2.43 -0.60 -3.14
N VAL A 8 3.61 -0.29 -2.63
CA VAL A 8 4.72 0.30 -3.38
C VAL A 8 5.97 -0.52 -3.14
N SER A 9 6.73 -0.75 -4.20
CA SER A 9 7.97 -1.54 -4.19
C SER A 9 9.16 -0.59 -4.22
N TYR A 10 9.99 -0.62 -3.18
CA TYR A 10 11.22 0.16 -3.13
C TYR A 10 12.27 -0.27 -4.17
N PRO A 11 12.52 -1.57 -4.42
CA PRO A 11 13.59 -1.97 -5.34
C PRO A 11 13.43 -1.46 -6.78
N ASP A 12 12.21 -1.53 -7.31
CA ASP A 12 11.94 -1.29 -8.73
C ASP A 12 10.87 -0.23 -8.99
N GLY A 13 10.28 0.35 -7.94
CA GLY A 13 9.24 1.37 -8.07
C GLY A 13 7.88 0.85 -8.52
N ALA A 14 7.70 -0.48 -8.60
CA ALA A 14 6.42 -1.06 -8.95
C ALA A 14 5.34 -0.68 -7.92
N CYS A 15 4.12 -0.43 -8.40
CA CYS A 15 3.01 -0.03 -7.56
C CYS A 15 1.77 -0.88 -7.87
N TYR A 16 0.93 -1.07 -6.86
CA TYR A 16 -0.39 -1.68 -7.01
C TYR A 16 -1.38 -0.97 -6.11
N PHE A 17 -2.45 -0.43 -6.71
CA PHE A 17 -3.49 0.34 -6.02
C PHE A 17 -4.86 -0.23 -6.35
N ARG A 18 -5.74 -0.33 -5.35
CA ARG A 18 -7.11 -0.82 -5.56
C ARG A 18 -8.10 -0.14 -4.62
N VAL A 19 -9.27 0.21 -5.14
CA VAL A 19 -10.39 0.68 -4.32
C VAL A 19 -11.13 -0.52 -3.74
N MET A 20 -11.25 -0.55 -2.42
CA MET A 20 -11.90 -1.61 -1.66
C MET A 20 -13.12 -1.07 -0.89
N PRO A 21 -14.13 -1.90 -0.60
CA PRO A 21 -15.31 -1.48 0.16
C PRO A 21 -15.06 -1.32 1.67
N GLY A 22 -13.88 -1.73 2.17
CA GLY A 22 -13.55 -1.72 3.60
C GLY A 22 -12.06 -1.80 3.89
N MET A 23 -11.72 -1.73 5.18
CA MET A 23 -10.39 -2.03 5.75
C MET A 23 -10.39 -3.37 6.50
N THR A 24 -11.38 -4.24 6.22
CA THR A 24 -11.48 -5.55 6.87
C THR A 24 -10.37 -6.47 6.40
N ALA A 25 -10.12 -7.53 7.16
CA ALA A 25 -9.16 -8.56 6.74
C ALA A 25 -9.52 -9.22 5.41
N ALA A 26 -10.81 -9.42 5.13
CA ALA A 26 -11.27 -9.93 3.85
C ALA A 26 -10.88 -8.99 2.70
N CYS A 27 -11.02 -7.67 2.90
CA CYS A 27 -10.55 -6.70 1.91
C CYS A 27 -9.02 -6.75 1.77
N CYS A 28 -8.27 -6.91 2.86
CA CYS A 28 -6.81 -7.05 2.81
C CYS A 28 -6.39 -8.31 2.03
N ILE A 29 -7.02 -9.46 2.28
CA ILE A 29 -6.74 -10.71 1.55
C ILE A 29 -7.04 -10.55 0.05
N GLU A 30 -8.17 -9.93 -0.31
CA GLU A 30 -8.51 -9.69 -1.71
C GLU A 30 -7.56 -8.69 -2.39
N PHE A 31 -7.03 -7.73 -1.63
CA PHE A 31 -5.95 -6.87 -2.11
C PHE A 31 -4.66 -7.65 -2.37
N LEU A 32 -4.23 -8.49 -1.41
CA LEU A 32 -3.02 -9.33 -1.53
C LEU A 32 -3.13 -10.37 -2.65
N ARG A 33 -4.33 -10.92 -2.87
CA ARG A 33 -4.61 -11.81 -4.01
C ARG A 33 -4.36 -11.10 -5.33
N GLY A 34 -4.94 -9.91 -5.52
CA GLY A 34 -4.72 -9.12 -6.73
C GLY A 34 -3.25 -8.69 -6.89
N LEU A 35 -2.53 -8.46 -5.78
CA LEU A 35 -1.09 -8.19 -5.82
C LEU A 35 -0.31 -9.40 -6.37
N LEU A 36 -0.65 -10.62 -5.94
CA LEU A 36 -0.03 -11.85 -6.46
C LEU A 36 -0.38 -12.12 -7.93
N GLU A 37 -1.58 -11.78 -8.36
CA GLU A 37 -2.02 -11.87 -9.76
C GLU A 37 -1.29 -10.86 -10.65
N GLN A 38 -1.09 -9.64 -10.17
CA GLN A 38 -0.33 -8.60 -10.87
C GLN A 38 1.15 -8.96 -11.05
N PHE A 39 1.71 -9.72 -10.11
CA PHE A 39 3.13 -10.11 -10.08
C PHE A 39 3.30 -11.64 -9.94
N PRO A 40 2.90 -12.43 -10.95
CA PRO A 40 2.74 -13.87 -10.84
C PRO A 40 4.06 -14.64 -10.67
N GLN A 41 5.20 -14.04 -11.01
CA GLN A 41 6.52 -14.67 -10.94
C GLN A 41 7.42 -14.13 -9.81
N ARG A 42 6.93 -13.20 -8.99
CA ARG A 42 7.74 -12.56 -7.95
C ARG A 42 7.55 -13.22 -6.59
N GLU A 43 8.61 -13.29 -5.79
CA GLU A 43 8.47 -13.41 -4.35
C GLU A 43 8.15 -12.02 -3.78
N ILE A 44 7.09 -11.94 -2.97
CA ILE A 44 6.57 -10.68 -2.48
C ILE A 44 6.66 -10.69 -0.96
N ARG A 45 7.43 -9.73 -0.41
CA ARG A 45 7.41 -9.41 1.01
C ARG A 45 6.67 -8.10 1.20
N VAL A 46 5.55 -8.16 1.92
CA VAL A 46 4.77 -6.96 2.24
C VAL A 46 5.02 -6.59 3.68
N ILE A 47 5.40 -5.34 3.90
CA ILE A 47 5.53 -4.76 5.23
C ILE A 47 4.20 -4.08 5.56
N LEU A 48 3.52 -4.57 6.60
CA LEU A 48 2.23 -4.05 7.08
C LEU A 48 2.38 -3.48 8.48
N ASP A 49 1.49 -2.58 8.85
CA ASP A 49 1.35 -2.19 10.24
C ASP A 49 0.80 -3.37 11.08
N SER A 50 1.02 -3.33 12.39
CA SER A 50 0.54 -4.38 13.31
C SER A 50 -0.94 -4.24 13.65
N ALA A 51 -1.79 -3.69 12.76
CA ALA A 51 -3.21 -3.55 13.07
C ALA A 51 -3.87 -4.90 13.40
N PRO A 52 -4.75 -4.99 14.42
CA PRO A 52 -5.37 -6.24 14.83
C PRO A 52 -6.11 -6.96 13.68
N GLY A 53 -6.62 -6.20 12.71
CA GLY A 53 -7.31 -6.73 11.54
C GLY A 53 -6.47 -7.66 10.66
N HIS A 54 -5.15 -7.60 10.72
CA HIS A 54 -4.26 -8.48 9.95
C HIS A 54 -3.99 -9.83 10.64
N HIS A 55 -4.29 -9.94 11.93
CA HIS A 55 -3.98 -11.09 12.76
C HIS A 55 -5.22 -11.99 12.93
N ASN A 56 -5.61 -12.71 11.87
CA ASN A 56 -6.70 -13.68 11.99
C ASN A 56 -6.45 -14.98 11.22
N HIS A 57 -7.27 -15.98 11.53
CA HIS A 57 -7.17 -17.33 10.97
C HIS A 57 -7.28 -17.35 9.44
N ALA A 58 -8.11 -16.49 8.84
CA ALA A 58 -8.26 -16.43 7.40
C ALA A 58 -6.97 -15.92 6.72
N MET A 59 -6.32 -14.91 7.28
CA MET A 59 -5.01 -14.42 6.81
C MET A 59 -3.96 -15.51 6.93
N THR A 60 -3.87 -16.19 8.07
CA THR A 60 -2.93 -17.31 8.27
C THR A 60 -3.14 -18.42 7.25
N LYS A 61 -4.39 -18.82 6.98
CA LYS A 61 -4.73 -19.83 5.98
C LYS A 61 -4.32 -19.37 4.57
N PHE A 62 -4.61 -18.11 4.23
CA PHE A 62 -4.27 -17.53 2.94
C PHE A 62 -2.74 -17.53 2.70
N LEU A 63 -1.94 -17.16 3.71
CA LEU A 63 -0.48 -17.18 3.60
C LEU A 63 0.09 -18.59 3.42
N LYS A 64 -0.47 -19.59 4.13
CA LYS A 64 -0.08 -21.00 3.94
C LYS A 64 -0.34 -21.51 2.51
N GLN A 65 -1.39 -21.01 1.87
CA GLN A 65 -1.73 -21.37 0.48
C GLN A 65 -0.88 -20.61 -0.56
N ASN A 66 -0.20 -19.53 -0.16
CA ASN A 66 0.55 -18.65 -1.05
C ASN A 66 1.98 -18.44 -0.52
N PRO A 67 2.85 -19.46 -0.58
CA PRO A 67 4.19 -19.42 0.05
C PRO A 67 5.11 -18.34 -0.52
N ARG A 68 4.83 -17.83 -1.73
CA ARG A 68 5.55 -16.69 -2.34
C ARG A 68 5.23 -15.34 -1.69
N LEU A 69 4.20 -15.27 -0.85
CA LEU A 69 3.80 -14.07 -0.13
C LEU A 69 4.23 -14.19 1.33
N GLN A 70 5.07 -13.27 1.78
CA GLN A 70 5.45 -13.14 3.19
C GLN A 70 4.96 -11.80 3.72
N LEU A 71 4.33 -11.81 4.89
CA LEU A 71 3.97 -10.58 5.60
C LEU A 71 4.98 -10.35 6.73
N GLN A 72 5.51 -9.15 6.79
CA GLN A 72 6.30 -8.66 7.90
C GLN A 72 5.52 -7.55 8.59
N TYR A 73 5.27 -7.71 9.89
CA TYR A 73 4.57 -6.72 10.67
C TYR A 73 5.57 -5.76 11.31
N GLN A 74 5.30 -4.46 11.22
CA GLN A 74 6.12 -3.45 11.88
C GLN A 74 5.86 -3.44 13.39
N PRO A 75 6.87 -3.05 14.21
CA PRO A 75 6.67 -2.86 15.63
C PRO A 75 5.49 -1.91 15.90
N THR A 76 4.67 -2.26 16.89
CA THR A 76 3.53 -1.42 17.30
C THR A 76 4.02 -0.01 17.63
N TYR A 77 3.28 1.01 17.18
CA TYR A 77 3.57 2.44 17.40
C TYR A 77 4.79 3.02 16.67
N ALA A 78 5.27 2.42 15.58
CA ALA A 78 6.32 3.01 14.72
C ALA A 78 5.84 3.37 13.28
N PRO A 79 4.71 4.07 13.09
CA PRO A 79 4.14 4.39 11.77
C PRO A 79 5.14 5.10 10.84
N TRP A 80 5.94 6.01 11.41
CA TRP A 80 6.97 6.78 10.67
C TRP A 80 8.05 5.90 10.00
N THR A 81 8.16 4.62 10.37
CA THR A 81 9.09 3.68 9.73
C THR A 81 8.55 3.07 8.45
N ASN A 82 7.25 3.22 8.14
CA ASN A 82 6.66 2.70 6.92
C ASN A 82 6.81 3.70 5.76
N PRO A 83 7.60 3.39 4.72
CA PRO A 83 7.77 4.31 3.59
C PRO A 83 6.45 4.61 2.86
N VAL A 84 5.45 3.72 2.94
CA VAL A 84 4.13 3.94 2.35
C VAL A 84 3.42 5.15 2.96
N GLU A 85 3.69 5.51 4.22
CA GLU A 85 3.08 6.70 4.83
C GLU A 85 3.48 7.99 4.15
N ARG A 86 4.72 8.08 3.66
CA ARG A 86 5.21 9.24 2.91
C ARG A 86 4.48 9.36 1.58
N VAL A 87 4.25 8.23 0.91
CA VAL A 87 3.43 8.16 -0.31
C VAL A 87 2.02 8.66 -0.02
N TRP A 88 1.40 8.22 1.08
CA TRP A 88 0.07 8.67 1.48
C TRP A 88 0.03 10.15 1.90
N GLN A 89 1.08 10.67 2.52
CA GLN A 89 1.18 12.09 2.87
C GLN A 89 1.30 12.96 1.60
N GLU A 90 2.14 12.57 0.64
CA GLU A 90 2.25 13.28 -0.64
C GLU A 90 0.96 13.23 -1.44
N MET A 91 0.32 12.05 -1.51
CA MET A 91 -0.98 11.92 -2.16
C MET A 91 -2.01 12.83 -1.51
N ARG A 92 -2.13 12.79 -0.17
CA ARG A 92 -3.07 13.64 0.55
C ARG A 92 -2.82 15.11 0.24
N ARG A 93 -1.58 15.59 0.35
CA ARG A 93 -1.23 16.97 -0.01
C ARG A 93 -1.66 17.30 -1.44
N ALA A 94 -1.31 16.48 -2.41
CA ALA A 94 -1.63 16.72 -3.82
C ALA A 94 -3.14 16.67 -4.12
N VAL A 95 -3.90 15.84 -3.42
CA VAL A 95 -5.35 15.71 -3.61
C VAL A 95 -6.12 16.79 -2.85
N THR A 96 -5.70 17.17 -1.63
CA THR A 96 -6.40 18.16 -0.80
C THR A 96 -6.02 19.60 -1.11
N HIS A 97 -4.86 19.86 -1.75
CA HIS A 97 -4.54 21.19 -2.28
C HIS A 97 -5.45 21.60 -3.46
N CYS A 98 -6.25 20.68 -4.01
CA CYS A 98 -7.43 21.02 -4.80
C CYS A 98 -8.57 21.42 -3.83
N HIS A 99 -8.61 22.69 -3.43
CA HIS A 99 -9.41 23.18 -2.30
C HIS A 99 -10.95 23.15 -2.47
N ASP A 100 -11.50 22.69 -3.59
CA ASP A 100 -12.96 22.49 -3.75
C ASP A 100 -13.25 21.18 -4.48
N LEU A 101 -13.18 20.06 -3.75
CA LEU A 101 -13.70 18.77 -4.23
C LEU A 101 -15.05 18.51 -3.52
N PRO A 102 -16.19 18.91 -4.10
CA PRO A 102 -17.46 19.03 -3.39
C PRO A 102 -18.08 17.68 -2.98
N HIS A 103 -17.57 16.56 -3.47
CA HIS A 103 -18.08 15.23 -3.15
C HIS A 103 -17.00 14.14 -3.23
N LEU A 104 -17.19 13.07 -2.46
CA LEU A 104 -16.27 11.93 -2.34
C LEU A 104 -15.86 11.30 -3.68
N GLY A 105 -16.73 11.33 -4.69
CA GLY A 105 -16.43 10.84 -6.04
C GLY A 105 -15.28 11.60 -6.71
N ALA A 106 -15.28 12.93 -6.61
CA ALA A 106 -14.22 13.78 -7.16
C ALA A 106 -12.88 13.50 -6.46
N VAL A 107 -12.89 13.39 -5.12
CA VAL A 107 -11.71 13.02 -4.32
C VAL A 107 -11.11 11.68 -4.76
N LEU A 108 -11.94 10.66 -4.94
CA LEU A 108 -11.49 9.34 -5.40
C LEU A 108 -10.90 9.39 -6.82
N SER A 109 -11.55 10.11 -7.74
CA SER A 109 -11.05 10.23 -9.11
C SER A 109 -9.68 10.93 -9.18
N THR A 110 -9.50 11.99 -8.38
CA THR A 110 -8.22 12.72 -8.28
C THR A 110 -7.14 11.85 -7.64
N ALA A 111 -7.49 11.11 -6.58
CA ALA A 111 -6.56 10.18 -5.93
C ALA A 111 -6.12 9.06 -6.87
N LEU A 112 -7.03 8.46 -7.64
CA LEU A 112 -6.70 7.44 -8.63
C LEU A 112 -5.82 8.00 -9.75
N SER A 113 -6.13 9.19 -10.25
CA SER A 113 -5.31 9.88 -11.26
C SER A 113 -3.91 10.17 -10.73
N TRP A 114 -3.80 10.55 -9.45
CA TRP A 114 -2.51 10.73 -8.78
C TRP A 114 -1.75 9.40 -8.70
N CYS A 115 -2.41 8.31 -8.29
CA CYS A 115 -1.80 6.97 -8.24
C CYS A 115 -1.26 6.52 -9.59
N GLN A 116 -2.00 6.75 -10.68
CA GLN A 116 -1.56 6.42 -12.03
C GLN A 116 -0.30 7.20 -12.41
N ARG A 117 -0.28 8.53 -12.19
CA ARG A 117 0.91 9.36 -12.46
C ARG A 117 2.10 8.97 -11.59
N PHE A 118 1.84 8.65 -10.33
CA PHE A 118 2.86 8.19 -9.39
C PHE A 118 3.49 6.86 -9.85
N ALA A 119 2.66 5.88 -10.21
CA ALA A 119 3.10 4.59 -10.73
C ALA A 119 3.85 4.69 -12.07
N ALA A 120 3.53 5.69 -12.89
CA ALA A 120 4.25 5.98 -14.15
C ALA A 120 5.65 6.58 -13.94
N THR A 121 6.05 6.87 -12.70
CA THR A 121 7.36 7.47 -12.38
C THR A 121 8.16 6.61 -11.40
N PRO A 122 8.67 5.42 -11.80
CA PRO A 122 9.32 4.47 -10.89
C PRO A 122 10.47 5.08 -10.07
N GLU A 123 11.26 5.98 -10.66
CA GLU A 123 12.33 6.71 -9.97
C GLU A 123 11.84 7.47 -8.73
N ARG A 124 10.69 8.15 -8.87
CA ARG A 124 10.05 8.88 -7.78
C ARG A 124 9.50 7.93 -6.73
N VAL A 125 8.93 6.80 -7.15
CA VAL A 125 8.46 5.75 -6.23
C VAL A 125 9.62 5.25 -5.38
N ARG A 126 10.74 4.86 -6.00
CA ARG A 126 11.92 4.36 -5.29
C ARG A 126 12.44 5.38 -4.27
N ARG A 127 12.51 6.66 -4.66
CA ARG A 127 12.97 7.75 -3.76
C ARG A 127 12.06 7.93 -2.55
N LEU A 128 10.74 7.78 -2.70
CA LEU A 128 9.79 7.99 -1.62
C LEU A 128 9.56 6.75 -0.77
N ALA A 129 9.62 5.57 -1.39
CA ALA A 129 9.46 4.28 -0.76
C ALA A 129 10.76 3.74 -0.14
N SER A 130 11.88 4.45 -0.28
CA SER A 130 13.13 4.08 0.39
C SER A 130 13.01 4.22 1.91
N PHE A 131 13.44 3.19 2.63
CA PHE A 131 13.66 3.28 4.07
C PHE A 131 14.74 4.34 4.34
N GLN A 132 14.38 5.40 5.06
CA GLN A 132 15.36 6.34 5.59
C GLN A 132 15.67 5.90 7.03
N GLY A 133 16.87 5.35 7.21
CA GLY A 133 17.33 4.84 8.51
C GLY A 133 17.88 3.42 8.44
N ALA A 134 18.95 3.23 7.68
CA ALA A 134 19.96 2.20 7.92
C ALA A 134 21.30 2.67 7.29
N GLN A 135 21.70 3.90 7.62
CA GLN A 135 23.12 4.20 7.73
C GLN A 135 23.41 4.09 9.23
N HIS A 136 23.99 2.96 9.62
CA HIS A 136 25.04 2.81 10.62
C HIS A 136 25.34 1.32 10.71
N SER A 137 26.51 0.98 10.16
CA SER A 137 27.48 -0.05 10.55
C SER A 137 26.99 -1.41 11.03
#